data_AF-A0A820NDX5-F1
#
_entry.id   AF-A0A820NDX5-F1
#
_cell.length_a   1.000
_cell.length_b   1.000
_cell.length_c   1.000
_cell.angle_alpha   90.00
_cell.angle_beta   90.00
_cell.angle_gamma   90.00
#
_symmetry.space_group_name_H-M   'P 1'
#
loop_
_entity.id
_entity.type
_entity.pdbx_description
1 polymer ?
#
loop_
_entity_poly.entity_id
_entity_poly.type
_entity_poly.pdbx_seq_one_letter_code
_entity_poly.pdbx_strand_id
1 'polypeptide(L)' 'MACPYSKTVDGFESQFGVNHLAHFLLTTSLLPELKAGKPSRVVVVSSVANKRSGINWDDINWEK' A
#
# COMPACT_ATOMS: atom_id res chain seq x y z
N MET A 1 -8.83 8.60 9.44
CA MET A 1 -9.11 8.04 10.77
C MET A 1 -8.56 6.63 10.82
N ALA A 2 -8.14 6.13 12.00
CA ALA A 2 -7.67 4.76 12.15
C ALA A 2 -8.88 3.81 12.11
N CYS A 3 -8.93 2.92 11.11
CA CYS A 3 -9.95 1.88 11.04
C CYS A 3 -9.69 0.81 12.11
N PRO A 4 -10.72 0.10 12.61
CA PRO A 4 -10.50 -1.08 13.42
C PRO A 4 -9.64 -2.12 12.69
N TYR A 5 -8.87 -2.90 13.45
CA TYR A 5 -8.10 -4.02 12.90
C TYR A 5 -9.02 -4.97 12.12
N SER A 6 -8.59 -5.30 10.92
CA SER A 6 -9.28 -6.21 10.01
C SER A 6 -8.28 -6.74 9.00
N LYS A 7 -8.63 -7.83 8.31
CA LYS A 7 -7.82 -8.40 7.24
C LYS A 7 -8.49 -8.26 5.88
N THR A 8 -7.70 -8.12 4.82
CA THR A 8 -8.17 -8.29 3.45
C THR A 8 -8.56 -9.76 3.20
N VAL A 9 -9.21 -10.01 2.05
CA VAL A 9 -9.53 -11.39 1.63
C VAL A 9 -8.28 -12.25 1.43
N ASP A 10 -7.14 -11.62 1.13
CA ASP A 10 -5.83 -12.27 0.96
C ASP A 10 -5.07 -12.45 2.28
N GLY A 11 -5.65 -12.02 3.40
CA GLY A 11 -5.07 -12.21 4.74
C GLY A 11 -4.11 -11.13 5.23
N PHE A 12 -3.94 -10.02 4.50
CA PHE A 12 -3.10 -8.90 4.96
C PHE A 12 -3.85 -8.00 5.92
N GLU A 13 -3.14 -7.35 6.86
CA GLU A 13 -3.70 -6.24 7.65
C GLU A 13 -4.31 -5.20 6.71
N SER A 14 -5.55 -4.76 6.97
CA SER A 14 -6.35 -4.04 5.99
C SER A 14 -5.75 -2.70 5.57
N GLN A 15 -5.15 -1.95 6.49
CA GLN A 15 -4.51 -0.68 6.13
C GLN A 15 -3.25 -0.90 5.29
N PHE A 16 -2.42 -1.89 5.60
CA PHE A 16 -1.24 -2.26 4.84
C PHE A 16 -1.61 -2.82 3.46
N GLY A 17 -2.59 -3.72 3.42
CA GLY A 17 -3.12 -4.33 2.21
C GLY A 17 -3.69 -3.30 1.24
N VAL A 18 -4.58 -2.42 1.71
CA VAL A 18 -5.25 -1.42 0.86
C VAL A 18 -4.32 -0.26 0.49
N ASN A 19 -3.60 0.31 1.45
CA ASN A 19 -2.84 1.54 1.22
C ASN A 19 -1.45 1.30 0.61
N HIS A 20 -0.90 0.09 0.70
CA HIS A 20 0.43 -0.21 0.18
C HIS A 20 0.44 -1.36 -0.84
N LEU A 21 0.04 -2.57 -0.45
CA LEU A 21 0.18 -3.75 -1.31
C LEU A 21 -0.69 -3.65 -2.57
N ALA A 22 -1.93 -3.21 -2.45
CA ALA A 22 -2.82 -3.02 -3.60
C ALA A 22 -2.29 -1.97 -4.58
N HIS A 23 -1.69 -0.89 -4.07
CA HIS A 23 -1.09 0.16 -4.90
C HIS A 23 0.18 -0.33 -5.60
N PHE A 24 1.02 -1.11 -4.91
CA PHE A 24 2.19 -1.76 -5.50
C PHE A 24 1.78 -2.70 -6.64
N LEU A 25 0.79 -3.56 -6.40
CA LEU A 25 0.26 -4.48 -7.40
C LEU A 25 -0.30 -3.72 -8.60
N LEU A 26 -1.20 -2.76 -8.38
CA LEU A 26 -1.79 -1.95 -9.45
C LEU A 26 -0.72 -1.26 -10.31
N THR A 27 0.27 -0.64 -9.67
CA THR A 27 1.33 0.10 -10.36
C THR A 27 2.21 -0.83 -11.19
N THR A 28 2.58 -2.00 -10.65
CA THR A 28 3.43 -2.96 -11.35
C THR A 28 2.68 -3.66 -12.48
N SER A 29 1.39 -3.96 -12.31
CA SER A 29 0.53 -4.51 -13.37
C SER A 29 0.34 -3.54 -14.54
N LEU A 30 0.23 -2.24 -14.28
CA LEU A 30 0.09 -1.21 -15.32
C LEU A 30 1.42 -0.73 -15.89
N LEU A 31 2.55 -1.16 -15.33
CA LEU A 31 3.88 -0.66 -15.69
C LEU A 31 4.21 -0.79 -17.19
N PRO A 32 3.84 -1.87 -17.92
CA PRO A 32 4.06 -1.96 -19.36
C PRO A 32 3.30 -0.87 -20.14
N GLU A 33 2.02 -0.66 -19.82
CA GLU A 33 1.17 0.33 -20.48
C GLU A 33 1.60 1.76 -20.17
N LEU A 34 1.97 2.03 -18.92
CA LEU A 34 2.53 3.33 -18.52
C LEU A 34 3.81 3.63 -19.33
N LYS A 35 4.68 2.63 -19.52
CA LYS A 35 5.90 2.79 -20.33
C LYS A 35 5.58 2.98 -21.81
N ALA A 36 4.50 2.42 -22.34
CA ALA A 36 4.08 2.59 -23.73
C ALA A 36 3.45 3.97 -23.99
N GLY A 37 2.55 4.43 -23.11
CA GLY A 37 1.75 5.65 -23.27
C GLY A 37 2.45 6.96 -22.89
N LYS A 38 3.73 7.16 -23.25
CA LYS A 38 4.51 8.33 -22.81
C LYS A 38 3.93 9.67 -23.33
N PRO A 39 3.88 10.74 -22.51
CA PRO A 39 4.36 10.81 -21.13
C PRO A 39 3.32 10.30 -20.11
N SER A 40 3.77 9.48 -19.15
CA SER A 40 2.96 8.95 -18.05
C SER A 40 3.55 9.31 -16.68
N ARG A 41 2.72 9.38 -15.64
CA ARG A 41 3.16 9.60 -14.24
C ARG A 41 2.36 8.73 -13.27
N VAL A 42 3.03 8.23 -12.24
CA VAL A 42 2.40 7.61 -11.07
C VAL A 42 2.56 8.57 -9.89
N VAL A 43 1.47 8.84 -9.17
CA VAL A 43 1.47 9.68 -7.96
C VAL A 43 0.91 8.85 -6.80
N VAL A 44 1.71 8.66 -5.76
CA VAL A 44 1.31 7.95 -4.54
C VAL A 44 1.00 8.98 -3.46
N VAL A 45 -0.25 9.01 -3.01
CA VAL A 45 -0.68 9.91 -1.94
C VAL A 45 -0.30 9.31 -0.59
N SER A 46 0.36 10.10 0.26
CA SER A 46 0.70 9.73 1.62
C SER A 46 -0.06 10.60 2.64
N SER A 47 0.30 10.48 3.91
CA SER A 47 -0.27 11.25 5.00
C SER A 47 0.81 11.68 5.97
N VAL A 48 0.62 12.81 6.65
CA VAL A 48 1.48 13.26 7.76
C VAL A 48 1.61 12.23 8.88
N ALA A 49 0.69 11.27 8.96
CA ALA A 49 0.74 10.15 9.89
C ALA A 49 2.00 9.27 9.72
N ASN A 50 2.61 9.23 8.54
CA ASN A 50 3.83 8.46 8.30
C ASN A 50 5.03 8.92 9.15
N LYS A 51 4.97 10.13 9.72
CA LYS A 51 6.02 10.68 10.59
C LYS A 51 5.96 10.14 12.02
N ARG A 52 4.89 9.44 12.40
CA ARG A 52 4.64 9.04 13.80
C ARG A 52 5.39 7.78 14.21
N SER A 53 5.63 6.86 13.28
CA SER A 53 6.31 5.60 13.55
C SER A 53 6.92 5.03 12.27
N GLY A 54 7.95 4.18 12.44
CA GLY A 54 8.52 3.38 11.37
C GLY A 54 7.71 2.12 11.07
N ILE A 55 8.25 1.28 10.18
CA ILE A 55 7.69 -0.03 9.84
C ILE A 55 8.13 -1.05 10.90
N ASN A 56 7.18 -1.82 11.42
CA ASN A 56 7.46 -2.99 12.25
C ASN A 56 7.72 -4.20 11.35
N TRP A 57 8.99 -4.49 11.05
CA TRP A 57 9.36 -5.59 10.16
C TRP A 57 9.13 -6.98 10.78
N ASP A 58 9.15 -7.08 12.11
CA ASP A 58 8.95 -8.35 12.82
C ASP A 58 7.47 -8.76 12.89
N ASP A 59 6.55 -7.83 12.61
CA ASP A 59 5.11 -8.07 12.56
C ASP A 59 4.39 -7.06 11.65
N ILE A 60 4.62 -7.20 10.35
CA ILE A 60 4.07 -6.27 9.34
C ILE A 60 2.55 -6.37 9.21
N ASN A 61 1.95 -7.50 9.61
CA ASN A 61 0.51 -7.77 9.55
C ASN A 61 -0.21 -7.62 10.91
N TRP A 62 0.51 -7.16 11.94
CA TRP A 62 -0.05 -6.94 13.29
C TRP A 62 -0.81 -8.17 13.81
N GLU A 63 -0.16 -9.33 13.76
CA GLU A 63 -0.72 -10.63 14.16
C GLU A 63 -0.28 -11.08 15.55
N LYS A 64 0.63 -10.34 16.21
CA LYS A 64 1.21 -10.69 17.52
C LYS A 64 0.70 -9.82 18.66
#